data_AF-A0A958B500-F1
#
_entry.id   AF-A0A958B500-F1
#
_cell.length_a   1.000
_cell.length_b   1.000
_cell.length_c   1.000
_cell.angle_alpha   90.00
_cell.angle_beta   90.00
_cell.angle_gamma   90.00
#
_symmetry.space_group_name_H-M   'P 1'
#
loop_
_entity.id
_entity.type
_entity.pdbx_description
1 polymer ?
#
loop_
_entity_poly.entity_id
_entity_poly.type
_entity_poly.pdbx_seq_one_letter_code
_entity_poly.pdbx_strand_id
1 'polypeptide(L)'
;ANNTALNGLETRLWTAADELRANSKLMAFAQGLNAEDQRHIAERLSEEELAVFDLIRPPVGQLTKQERETVKAVARELLETLKREQLVLDWRKYQRSRAAVRLTIERTLDQLPPSYTIDVWQTTCDTVYQHIYDKYYGAGRSVYALAA
;
A
#
# COMPACT_ATOMS: atom_id res chain seq x y z
N ALA A 1 -0.26 7.90 60.20
CA ALA A 1 0.94 7.63 59.39
C ALA A 1 0.73 6.52 58.35
N ASN A 2 0.06 5.40 58.68
CA ASN A 2 -0.07 4.25 57.77
C ASN A 2 -0.85 4.50 56.46
N ASN A 3 -1.92 5.31 56.49
CA ASN A 3 -2.80 5.52 55.32
C ASN A 3 -2.09 6.27 54.17
N THR A 4 -1.20 7.21 54.48
CA THR A 4 -0.48 8.01 53.48
C THR A 4 0.59 7.19 52.74
N ALA A 5 1.25 6.26 53.45
CA ALA A 5 2.25 5.37 52.85
C ALA A 5 1.60 4.31 51.95
N LEU A 6 0.45 3.76 52.36
CA LEU A 6 -0.32 2.80 51.57
C LEU A 6 -0.85 3.44 50.27
N ASN A 7 -1.41 4.66 50.32
CA ASN A 7 -1.86 5.39 49.13
C ASN A 7 -0.70 5.71 48.16
N GLY A 8 0.49 5.99 48.67
CA GLY A 8 1.68 6.22 47.84
C GLY A 8 2.19 4.96 47.14
N LEU A 9 2.07 3.80 47.78
CA LEU A 9 2.39 2.50 47.17
C LEU A 9 1.34 2.08 46.13
N GLU A 10 0.05 2.27 46.42
CA GLU A 10 -1.02 2.01 45.44
C GLU A 10 -0.88 2.90 44.20
N THR A 11 -0.60 4.19 44.39
CA THR A 11 -0.40 5.13 43.27
C THR A 11 0.75 4.67 42.39
N ARG A 12 1.87 4.25 42.99
CA ARG A 12 3.04 3.69 42.29
C ARG A 12 2.73 2.39 41.55
N LEU A 13 1.90 1.52 42.13
CA LEU A 13 1.47 0.28 41.49
C LEU A 13 0.59 0.55 40.26
N TRP A 14 -0.35 1.50 40.34
CA TRP A 14 -1.17 1.91 39.20
C TRP A 14 -0.35 2.61 38.11
N THR A 15 0.56 3.51 38.45
CA THR A 15 1.44 4.17 37.46
C THR A 15 2.36 3.17 36.77
N ALA A 16 3.00 2.26 37.53
CA ALA A 16 3.84 1.22 36.94
C ALA A 16 3.04 0.29 36.01
N ALA A 17 1.79 -0.04 36.36
CA ALA A 17 0.90 -0.84 35.51
C ALA A 17 0.53 -0.11 34.21
N ASP A 18 0.25 1.20 34.27
CA ASP A 18 -0.04 2.02 33.09
C ASP A 18 1.17 2.19 32.17
N GLU A 19 2.37 2.37 32.74
CA GLU A 19 3.63 2.45 31.99
C GLU A 19 3.94 1.12 31.26
N LEU A 20 3.77 -0.01 31.95
CA LEU A 20 3.97 -1.34 31.35
C LEU A 20 3.00 -1.57 30.17
N ARG A 21 1.76 -1.09 30.32
CA ARG A 21 0.72 -1.16 29.29
C ARG A 21 1.04 -0.26 28.09
N ALA A 22 1.53 0.94 28.33
CA ALA A 22 1.95 1.86 27.28
C ALA A 22 3.13 1.29 26.48
N ASN A 23 4.13 0.74 27.15
CA ASN A 23 5.29 0.10 26.52
C ASN A 23 4.86 -1.11 25.66
N SER A 24 3.97 -1.96 26.19
CA SER A 24 3.45 -3.13 25.44
C SER A 24 2.73 -2.72 24.15
N LYS A 25 1.96 -1.62 24.16
CA LYS A 25 1.31 -1.09 22.95
C LYS A 25 2.33 -0.60 21.92
N LEU A 26 3.39 0.06 22.36
CA LEU A 26 4.47 0.52 21.48
C LEU A 26 5.22 -0.66 20.87
N MET A 27 5.52 -1.69 21.66
CA MET A 27 6.18 -2.91 21.15
C MET A 27 5.29 -3.64 20.13
N ALA A 28 4.00 -3.80 20.40
CA ALA A 28 3.07 -4.42 19.45
C ALA A 28 2.94 -3.61 18.15
N PHE A 29 2.92 -2.27 18.25
CA PHE A 29 2.92 -1.40 17.08
C PHE A 29 4.23 -1.52 16.28
N ALA A 30 5.39 -1.51 16.94
CA ALA A 30 6.69 -1.67 16.29
C ALA A 30 6.83 -3.05 15.61
N GLN A 31 6.33 -4.12 16.25
CA GLN A 31 6.28 -5.45 15.64
C GLN A 31 5.33 -5.49 14.43
N GLY A 32 4.20 -4.81 14.51
CA GLY A 32 3.26 -4.66 13.39
C GLY A 32 3.87 -3.91 12.20
N LEU A 33 4.58 -2.81 12.46
CA LEU A 33 5.33 -2.09 11.42
C LEU A 33 6.38 -2.98 10.76
N ASN A 34 7.18 -3.72 11.54
CA ASN A 34 8.17 -4.65 10.98
C ASN A 34 7.54 -5.76 10.13
N ALA A 35 6.37 -6.28 10.54
CA ALA A 35 5.65 -7.28 9.76
C ALA A 35 5.09 -6.70 8.44
N GLU A 36 4.62 -5.46 8.46
CA GLU A 36 4.15 -4.74 7.28
C GLU A 36 5.31 -4.44 6.32
N ASP A 37 6.44 -3.95 6.84
CA ASP A 37 7.66 -3.67 6.06
C ASP A 37 8.20 -4.94 5.38
N GLN A 38 8.10 -6.10 6.04
CA GLN A 38 8.53 -7.38 5.47
C GLN A 38 7.51 -8.02 4.51
N ARG A 39 6.31 -7.44 4.35
CA ARG A 39 5.26 -8.04 3.51
C ARG A 39 5.67 -8.14 2.05
N HIS A 40 6.44 -7.17 1.54
CA HIS A 40 6.92 -7.21 0.15
C HIS A 40 7.76 -8.47 -0.13
N ILE A 41 8.59 -8.88 0.85
CA ILE A 41 9.38 -10.13 0.80
C ILE A 41 8.46 -11.35 0.79
N ALA A 42 7.47 -11.39 1.67
CA ALA A 42 6.51 -12.49 1.77
C ALA A 42 5.67 -12.63 0.47
N GLU A 43 5.30 -11.52 -0.13
CA GLU A 43 4.54 -11.48 -1.38
C GLU A 43 5.41 -11.66 -2.64
N ARG A 44 6.74 -11.60 -2.49
CA ARG A 44 7.74 -11.58 -3.57
C ARG A 44 7.51 -10.42 -4.55
N LEU A 45 7.16 -9.26 -4.02
CA LEU A 45 6.98 -8.01 -4.76
C LEU A 45 8.05 -7.02 -4.30
N SER A 46 8.45 -6.10 -5.17
CA SER A 46 9.13 -4.88 -4.71
C SER A 46 8.17 -4.01 -3.90
N GLU A 47 8.68 -3.04 -3.13
CA GLU A 47 7.81 -2.09 -2.41
C GLU A 47 6.88 -1.33 -3.36
N GLU A 48 7.37 -1.00 -4.54
CA GLU A 48 6.60 -0.32 -5.59
C GLU A 48 5.49 -1.20 -6.16
N GLU A 49 5.80 -2.46 -6.47
CA GLU A 49 4.82 -3.44 -6.91
C GLU A 49 3.78 -3.74 -5.83
N LEU A 50 4.22 -3.82 -4.56
CA LEU A 50 3.33 -4.03 -3.43
C LEU A 50 2.36 -2.85 -3.25
N ALA A 51 2.85 -1.62 -3.39
CA ALA A 51 2.00 -0.44 -3.32
C ALA A 51 0.90 -0.48 -4.39
N VAL A 52 1.22 -0.85 -5.63
CA VAL A 52 0.20 -1.01 -6.68
C VAL A 52 -0.73 -2.19 -6.40
N PHE A 53 -0.19 -3.33 -5.94
CA PHE A 53 -0.99 -4.49 -5.54
C PHE A 53 -2.04 -4.12 -4.47
N ASP A 54 -1.66 -3.32 -3.47
CA ASP A 54 -2.55 -2.91 -2.39
C ASP A 54 -3.66 -1.96 -2.85
N LEU A 55 -3.41 -1.14 -3.87
CA LEU A 55 -4.43 -0.30 -4.50
C LEU A 55 -5.43 -1.12 -5.32
N ILE A 56 -4.97 -2.22 -5.92
CA ILE A 56 -5.80 -3.13 -6.69
C ILE A 56 -6.58 -4.07 -5.79
N ARG A 57 -6.06 -4.41 -4.61
CA ARG A 57 -6.71 -5.32 -3.67
C ARG A 57 -8.16 -4.88 -3.39
N PRO A 58 -9.14 -5.80 -3.43
CA PRO A 58 -10.52 -5.40 -3.26
C PRO A 58 -10.76 -4.90 -1.83
N PRO A 59 -11.62 -3.87 -1.65
CA PRO A 59 -11.84 -3.24 -0.35
C PRO A 59 -12.56 -4.15 0.65
N VAL A 60 -13.30 -5.14 0.15
CA VAL A 60 -14.04 -6.11 0.96
C VAL A 60 -13.75 -7.51 0.44
N GLY A 61 -13.52 -8.44 1.37
CA GLY A 61 -13.23 -9.84 1.06
C GLY A 61 -11.74 -10.18 1.01
N GLN A 62 -11.46 -11.48 0.98
CA GLN A 62 -10.10 -11.99 0.81
C GLN A 62 -9.98 -12.57 -0.60
N LEU A 63 -8.88 -12.20 -1.28
CA LEU A 63 -8.50 -12.87 -2.52
C LEU A 63 -8.19 -14.33 -2.22
N THR A 64 -8.71 -15.24 -3.05
CA THR A 64 -8.21 -16.61 -3.06
C THR A 64 -6.73 -16.63 -3.45
N LYS A 65 -6.03 -17.73 -3.16
CA LYS A 65 -4.60 -17.85 -3.55
C LYS A 65 -4.39 -17.61 -5.05
N GLN A 66 -5.30 -18.12 -5.90
CA GLN A 66 -5.20 -17.96 -7.35
C GLN A 66 -5.44 -16.51 -7.78
N GLU A 67 -6.50 -15.87 -7.28
CA GLU A 67 -6.78 -14.46 -7.58
C GLU A 67 -5.64 -13.56 -7.10
N ARG A 68 -5.06 -13.85 -5.94
CA ARG A 68 -3.91 -13.10 -5.42
C ARG A 68 -2.74 -13.13 -6.39
N GLU A 69 -2.38 -14.29 -6.93
CA GLU A 69 -1.29 -14.40 -7.92
C GLU A 69 -1.64 -13.69 -9.24
N THR A 70 -2.89 -13.75 -9.69
CA THR A 70 -3.36 -12.96 -10.84
C THR A 70 -3.20 -11.47 -10.60
N VAL A 71 -3.67 -10.96 -9.45
CA VAL A 71 -3.58 -9.54 -9.10
C VAL A 71 -2.12 -9.08 -9.01
N LYS A 72 -1.22 -9.93 -8.48
CA LYS A 72 0.22 -9.65 -8.50
C LYS A 72 0.76 -9.52 -9.92
N ALA A 73 0.42 -10.46 -10.81
CA ALA A 73 0.88 -10.44 -12.19
C ALA A 73 0.41 -9.15 -12.90
N VAL A 74 -0.86 -8.78 -12.73
CA VAL A 74 -1.44 -7.54 -13.26
C VAL A 74 -0.71 -6.30 -12.71
N ALA A 75 -0.41 -6.24 -11.42
CA ALA A 75 0.32 -5.13 -10.81
C ALA A 75 1.72 -4.96 -11.42
N ARG A 76 2.45 -6.07 -11.61
CA ARG A 76 3.78 -6.04 -12.24
C ARG A 76 3.70 -5.60 -13.70
N GLU A 77 2.81 -6.21 -14.49
CA GLU A 77 2.64 -5.88 -15.91
C GLU A 77 2.28 -4.41 -16.12
N LEU A 78 1.41 -3.87 -15.26
CA LEU A 78 1.01 -2.48 -15.31
C LEU A 78 2.20 -1.56 -15.13
N LEU A 79 2.99 -1.77 -14.08
CA LEU A 79 4.16 -0.94 -13.77
C LEU A 79 5.20 -1.01 -14.87
N GLU A 80 5.53 -2.21 -15.35
CA GLU A 80 6.48 -2.42 -16.44
C GLU A 80 6.04 -1.68 -17.70
N THR A 81 4.77 -1.80 -18.08
CA THR A 81 4.23 -1.16 -19.29
C THR A 81 4.17 0.35 -19.16
N LEU A 82 3.72 0.87 -18.01
CA LEU A 82 3.69 2.31 -17.75
C LEU A 82 5.09 2.91 -17.79
N LYS A 83 6.07 2.30 -17.11
CA LYS A 83 7.46 2.79 -17.09
C LYS A 83 8.11 2.76 -18.45
N ARG A 84 7.89 1.68 -19.22
CA ARG A 84 8.47 1.49 -20.54
C ARG A 84 7.92 2.47 -21.57
N GLU A 85 6.61 2.72 -21.54
CA GLU A 85 5.92 3.35 -22.68
C GLU A 85 5.28 4.71 -22.36
N GLN A 86 4.77 4.90 -21.14
CA GLN A 86 3.86 6.00 -20.84
C GLN A 86 4.45 7.07 -19.92
N LEU A 87 5.29 6.68 -18.95
CA LEU A 87 5.90 7.54 -17.94
C LEU A 87 7.20 8.20 -18.43
N VAL A 88 7.15 8.70 -19.66
CA VAL A 88 8.23 9.47 -20.30
C VAL A 88 8.31 10.89 -19.71
N LEU A 89 9.29 11.69 -20.15
CA LEU A 89 9.47 13.06 -19.70
C LEU A 89 8.18 13.88 -19.90
N ASP A 90 7.80 14.68 -18.89
CA ASP A 90 6.66 15.60 -18.91
C ASP A 90 5.30 14.97 -19.26
N TRP A 91 5.12 13.66 -19.09
CA TRP A 91 3.86 12.97 -19.43
C TRP A 91 2.63 13.60 -18.76
N ARG A 92 2.78 14.18 -17.56
CA ARG A 92 1.70 14.86 -16.82
C ARG A 92 1.24 16.17 -17.47
N LYS A 93 2.11 16.81 -18.25
CA LYS A 93 1.85 18.13 -18.85
C LYS A 93 0.86 18.04 -20.01
N TYR A 94 0.86 16.93 -20.73
CA TYR A 94 0.10 16.78 -21.97
C TYR A 94 -1.14 15.90 -21.77
N GLN A 95 -2.30 16.40 -22.20
CA GLN A 95 -3.57 15.65 -22.10
C GLN A 95 -3.51 14.29 -22.79
N ARG A 96 -2.86 14.20 -23.96
CA ARG A 96 -2.72 12.94 -24.69
C ARG A 96 -1.95 11.89 -23.90
N SER A 97 -0.86 12.28 -23.26
CA SER A 97 -0.03 11.38 -22.44
C SER A 97 -0.78 10.92 -21.19
N ARG A 98 -1.50 11.82 -20.51
CA ARG A 98 -2.38 11.45 -19.39
C ARG A 98 -3.48 10.47 -19.79
N ALA A 99 -4.12 10.70 -20.94
CA ALA A 99 -5.13 9.80 -21.48
C ALA A 99 -4.53 8.43 -21.85
N ALA A 100 -3.31 8.39 -22.39
CA ALA A 100 -2.62 7.15 -22.71
C ALA A 100 -2.28 6.34 -21.45
N VAL A 101 -1.77 6.98 -20.39
CA VAL A 101 -1.57 6.35 -19.07
C VAL A 101 -2.88 5.77 -18.55
N ARG A 102 -3.97 6.55 -18.60
CA ARG A 102 -5.28 6.11 -18.13
C ARG A 102 -5.78 4.88 -18.88
N LEU A 103 -5.68 4.90 -20.21
CA LEU A 103 -6.05 3.77 -21.06
C LEU A 103 -5.20 2.53 -20.79
N THR A 104 -3.90 2.69 -20.57
CA THR A 104 -3.02 1.57 -20.20
C THR A 104 -3.44 0.96 -18.86
N ILE A 105 -3.81 1.77 -17.87
CA ILE A 105 -4.35 1.28 -16.59
C ILE A 105 -5.62 0.46 -16.84
N GLU A 106 -6.62 1.04 -17.51
CA GLU A 106 -7.91 0.36 -17.78
C GLU A 106 -7.69 -0.97 -18.50
N ARG A 107 -6.90 -0.98 -19.58
CA ARG A 107 -6.62 -2.19 -20.37
C ARG A 107 -5.87 -3.27 -19.61
N THR A 108 -5.00 -2.89 -18.66
CA THR A 108 -4.28 -3.88 -17.86
C THR A 108 -5.17 -4.43 -16.75
N LEU A 109 -5.99 -3.57 -16.13
CA LEU A 109 -6.93 -3.95 -15.07
C LEU A 109 -8.13 -4.76 -15.61
N ASP A 110 -8.41 -4.75 -16.91
CA ASP A 110 -9.36 -5.67 -17.55
C ASP A 110 -9.00 -7.16 -17.36
N GLN A 111 -7.74 -7.46 -17.00
CA GLN A 111 -7.28 -8.81 -16.70
C GLN A 111 -7.61 -9.27 -15.26
N LEU A 112 -8.21 -8.40 -14.45
CA LEU A 112 -8.55 -8.73 -13.07
C LEU A 112 -9.59 -9.86 -12.99
N PRO A 113 -9.58 -10.63 -11.89
CA PRO A 113 -10.52 -11.72 -11.72
C PRO A 113 -11.99 -11.26 -11.77
N PRO A 114 -12.94 -12.15 -12.14
CA PRO A 114 -14.37 -11.82 -12.20
C PRO A 114 -15.00 -11.36 -10.87
N SER A 115 -14.30 -11.53 -9.75
CA SER A 115 -14.72 -11.02 -8.43
C SER A 115 -14.73 -9.48 -8.37
N TYR A 116 -14.09 -8.80 -9.31
CA TYR A 116 -14.14 -7.35 -9.45
C TYR A 116 -15.39 -6.94 -10.24
N THR A 117 -16.38 -6.40 -9.53
CA THR A 117 -17.53 -5.78 -10.19
C THR A 117 -17.12 -4.53 -10.96
N ILE A 118 -17.96 -4.07 -11.88
CA ILE A 118 -17.70 -2.88 -12.70
C ILE A 118 -17.40 -1.66 -11.81
N ASP A 119 -18.16 -1.44 -10.75
CA ASP A 119 -17.96 -0.30 -9.84
C ASP A 119 -16.62 -0.37 -9.09
N VAL A 120 -16.24 -1.57 -8.64
CA VAL A 120 -14.94 -1.81 -7.97
C VAL A 120 -13.81 -1.59 -8.97
N TRP A 121 -13.93 -2.12 -10.19
CA TRP A 121 -12.95 -1.94 -11.24
C TRP A 121 -12.75 -0.46 -11.60
N GLN A 122 -13.84 0.31 -11.76
CA GLN A 122 -13.77 1.75 -12.06
C GLN A 122 -13.05 2.52 -10.95
N THR A 123 -13.46 2.29 -9.70
CA THR A 123 -12.83 2.92 -8.52
C THR A 123 -11.36 2.55 -8.39
N THR A 124 -11.01 1.31 -8.74
CA THR A 124 -9.63 0.83 -8.74
C THR A 124 -8.81 1.56 -9.81
N CYS A 125 -9.33 1.70 -11.03
CA CYS A 125 -8.67 2.47 -12.10
C CYS A 125 -8.41 3.92 -11.69
N ASP A 126 -9.38 4.56 -11.01
CA ASP A 126 -9.23 5.92 -10.46
C ASP A 126 -8.13 5.99 -9.41
N THR A 127 -8.18 5.10 -8.44
CA THR A 127 -7.22 5.05 -7.33
C THR A 127 -5.81 4.81 -7.83
N VAL A 128 -5.63 3.86 -8.76
CA VAL A 128 -4.34 3.56 -9.38
C VAL A 128 -3.86 4.75 -10.21
N TYR A 129 -4.71 5.37 -11.03
CA TYR A 129 -4.33 6.54 -11.82
C TYR A 129 -3.87 7.71 -10.95
N GLN A 130 -4.59 8.03 -9.87
CA GLN A 130 -4.19 9.08 -8.93
C GLN A 130 -2.83 8.77 -8.31
N HIS A 131 -2.63 7.54 -7.87
CA HIS A 131 -1.35 7.10 -7.33
C HIS A 131 -0.21 7.27 -8.34
N ILE A 132 -0.39 6.82 -9.59
CA ILE A 132 0.61 6.98 -10.65
C ILE A 132 0.90 8.47 -10.90
N TYR A 133 -0.15 9.29 -10.99
CA TYR A 133 -0.03 10.73 -11.20
C TYR A 133 0.76 11.43 -10.09
N ASP A 134 0.52 11.07 -8.83
CA ASP A 134 1.20 11.69 -7.69
C ASP A 134 2.65 11.21 -7.57
N LYS A 135 2.88 9.90 -7.71
CA LYS A 135 4.12 9.24 -7.34
C LYS A 135 5.17 9.14 -8.46
N TYR A 136 4.80 9.34 -9.74
CA TYR A 136 5.70 9.15 -10.89
C TYR A 136 5.86 10.41 -11.74
N TYR A 137 7.03 11.05 -11.65
CA TYR A 137 7.30 12.36 -12.28
C TYR A 137 7.78 12.24 -13.73
N GLY A 138 8.03 11.00 -14.19
CA GLY A 138 8.52 10.69 -15.52
C GLY A 138 10.05 10.68 -15.63
N ALA A 139 10.55 10.10 -16.72
CA ALA A 139 11.98 9.92 -16.98
C ALA A 139 12.70 9.18 -15.83
N GLY A 140 12.10 8.07 -15.36
CA GLY A 140 12.66 7.24 -14.28
C GLY A 140 12.54 7.84 -12.87
N ARG A 141 11.99 9.04 -12.72
CA ARG A 141 11.80 9.66 -11.40
C ARG A 141 10.46 9.25 -10.79
N SER A 142 10.51 8.60 -9.63
CA SER A 142 9.35 8.31 -8.79
C SER A 142 9.75 8.37 -7.31
N VAL A 143 8.77 8.36 -6.41
CA VAL A 143 9.05 8.22 -4.96
C VAL A 143 9.74 6.89 -4.61
N TYR A 144 9.62 5.90 -5.49
CA TYR A 144 10.20 4.57 -5.33
C TYR A 144 11.65 4.48 -5.81
N ALA A 145 12.10 5.41 -6.64
CA ALA A 145 13.48 5.46 -7.13
C ALA A 145 14.52 5.76 -6.01
N LEU A 146 14.07 6.22 -4.84
CA LEU A 146 14.92 6.48 -3.67
C LEU A 146 14.99 5.27 -2.71
N ALA A 147 14.12 4.28 -2.89
CA ALA A 147 14.00 3.09 -2.04
C ALA A 147 14.59 1.82 -2.69
N ALA A 148 15.11 1.91 -3.92
CA ALA A 148 15.69 0.82 -4.69
C ALA A 148 17.22 0.75 -4.58
#